data_AF-A0A965QW44-F1
#
_entry.id   AF-A0A965QW44-F1
#
_cell.length_a   1.000
_cell.length_b   1.000
_cell.length_c   1.000
_cell.angle_alpha   90.00
_cell.angle_beta   90.00
_cell.angle_gamma   90.00
#
_symmetry.space_group_name_H-M   'P 1'
#
loop_
_entity.id
_entity.type
_entity.pdbx_description
1 polymer ?
#
loop_
_entity_poly.entity_id
_entity_poly.type
_entity_poly.pdbx_seq_one_letter_code
_entity_poly.pdbx_strand_id
1 'polypeptide(L)'
;SSFRRHLVVTAALLAAGIASRAVDAQDAALTPPELTTRPLAAEWTYSTDGGQTFTATPPKGAFPQERDGLVPLAFRGTFEIGNPAQVAGLWVRIAEPGDTPKATICDGNLLAASGGNWKDLTACPTLLDARITLNGAPVPYAHGPMLASWYPVVTALQPGRNTIELTGNCYTHWQGQPATAITARLLMADPQAAGIYNGPLLGDFGVGFFSVACRTRLPAELTVVVTPTSPPAAPVTVNGPRAVWHRVRVELPPGTTAATYTVTSRAGGIPSSVGPFTVRFPPAPDDHHRFVALGNIMADPSAKPRWANTAALVRRLDPAFVVLTGNCNMHSTWDATWEERYFTPVGGLFASVPTLFTPAGRDVGGAVHELHVTPAIDGYGHTWAKPIGPVRFIGIDGSFVWAVGDQNYAWLEEQLAAAKEKFVFVLCGFPAYASGGHSKRPSQWLAQNREVIMPLLGKYRVSAM
;
A
#
# COMPACT_ATOMS: atom_id res chain seq x y z
N SER A 1 2.93 -57.59 -13.03
CA SER A 1 3.12 -56.31 -13.74
C SER A 1 3.44 -55.18 -12.75
N SER A 2 4.44 -55.37 -11.88
CA SER A 2 4.88 -54.37 -10.90
C SER A 2 6.28 -53.89 -11.25
N PHE A 3 6.41 -52.74 -11.92
CA PHE A 3 7.68 -52.04 -12.00
C PHE A 3 7.45 -50.54 -12.24
N ARG A 4 8.17 -49.73 -11.45
CA ARG A 4 8.44 -48.27 -11.60
C ARG A 4 7.40 -47.27 -11.09
N ARG A 5 7.47 -46.96 -9.79
CA ARG A 5 7.13 -45.63 -9.21
C ARG A 5 8.17 -45.14 -8.18
N HIS A 6 9.44 -45.42 -8.41
CA HIS A 6 10.55 -44.91 -7.58
C HIS A 6 11.60 -44.24 -8.45
N LEU A 7 11.25 -43.11 -9.10
CA LEU A 7 12.22 -42.19 -9.68
C LEU A 7 11.60 -40.81 -10.02
N VAL A 8 11.02 -40.10 -9.05
CA VAL A 8 10.61 -38.67 -9.24
C VAL A 8 10.97 -37.77 -8.04
N VAL A 9 11.38 -38.33 -6.90
CA VAL A 9 11.61 -37.51 -5.68
C VAL A 9 12.95 -36.77 -5.70
N THR A 10 13.98 -37.26 -6.39
CA THR A 10 15.31 -36.64 -6.37
C THR A 10 15.44 -35.42 -7.29
N ALA A 11 14.70 -35.38 -8.40
CA ALA A 11 14.69 -34.24 -9.32
C ALA A 11 13.96 -33.01 -8.75
N ALA A 12 12.92 -33.24 -7.94
CA ALA A 12 12.15 -32.18 -7.27
C ALA A 12 12.98 -31.43 -6.21
N LEU A 13 13.91 -32.11 -5.52
CA LEU A 13 14.76 -31.50 -4.50
C LEU A 13 15.90 -30.63 -5.11
N LEU A 14 16.46 -31.06 -6.24
CA LEU A 14 17.45 -30.27 -6.98
C LEU A 14 16.80 -29.04 -7.66
N ALA A 15 15.61 -29.20 -8.24
CA ALA A 15 14.84 -28.08 -8.78
C ALA A 15 14.41 -27.09 -7.69
N ALA A 16 14.02 -27.57 -6.50
CA ALA A 16 13.71 -26.72 -5.35
C ALA A 16 14.94 -25.96 -4.84
N GLY A 17 16.13 -26.57 -4.88
CA GLY A 17 17.38 -25.90 -4.50
C GLY A 17 17.77 -24.75 -5.44
N ILE A 18 17.65 -24.95 -6.77
CA ILE A 18 17.92 -23.91 -7.77
C ILE A 18 16.86 -22.80 -7.72
N ALA A 19 15.58 -23.17 -7.54
CA ALA A 19 14.51 -22.19 -7.33
C ALA A 19 14.73 -21.33 -6.08
N SER A 20 15.25 -21.89 -4.98
CA SER A 20 15.54 -21.12 -3.77
C SER A 20 16.62 -20.05 -3.96
N ARG A 21 17.68 -20.33 -4.74
CA ARG A 21 18.75 -19.34 -5.00
C ARG A 21 18.31 -18.20 -5.91
N ALA A 22 17.40 -18.46 -6.85
CA ALA A 22 16.82 -17.41 -7.68
C ALA A 22 15.85 -16.51 -6.88
N VAL A 23 15.17 -17.08 -5.88
CA VAL A 23 14.28 -16.37 -4.97
C VAL A 23 15.06 -15.35 -4.12
N ASP A 24 16.19 -15.76 -3.53
CA ASP A 24 17.02 -14.89 -2.68
C ASP A 24 17.62 -13.69 -3.44
N ALA A 25 18.00 -13.89 -4.71
CA ALA A 25 18.56 -12.83 -5.55
C ALA A 25 17.53 -11.74 -5.94
N GLN A 26 16.27 -12.12 -6.13
CA GLN A 26 15.19 -11.16 -6.43
C GLN A 26 14.84 -10.29 -5.22
N ASP A 27 14.91 -10.84 -4.02
CA ASP A 27 14.60 -10.10 -2.80
C ASP A 27 15.69 -9.09 -2.44
N ALA A 28 16.96 -9.40 -2.74
CA ALA A 28 18.06 -8.44 -2.56
C ALA A 28 17.90 -7.18 -3.43
N ALA A 29 17.37 -7.32 -4.64
CA ALA A 29 17.12 -6.20 -5.58
C ALA A 29 15.97 -5.28 -5.14
N LEU A 30 15.20 -5.69 -4.13
CA LEU A 30 14.01 -4.98 -3.64
C LEU A 30 14.24 -4.29 -2.30
N THR A 31 15.44 -4.36 -1.73
CA THR A 31 15.77 -3.56 -0.54
C THR A 31 15.80 -2.10 -0.96
N PRO A 32 14.86 -1.25 -0.49
CA PRO A 32 14.87 0.15 -0.87
C PRO A 32 16.18 0.78 -0.38
N PRO A 33 16.86 1.62 -1.18
CA PRO A 33 18.00 2.35 -0.67
C PRO A 33 17.58 3.13 0.59
N GLU A 34 18.44 3.11 1.61
CA GLU A 34 18.19 3.89 2.82
C GLU A 34 17.95 5.35 2.42
N LEU A 35 16.94 5.98 3.01
CA LEU A 35 16.70 7.39 2.76
C LEU A 35 17.81 8.18 3.45
N THR A 36 18.86 8.51 2.70
CA THR A 36 19.86 9.45 3.19
C THR A 36 19.23 10.83 3.26
N THR A 37 18.96 11.28 4.48
CA THR A 37 18.56 12.66 4.75
C THR A 37 19.65 13.38 5.49
N ARG A 38 19.76 14.69 5.26
CA ARG A 38 20.61 15.57 6.06
C ARG A 38 19.77 16.67 6.70
N PRO A 39 20.05 17.06 7.96
CA PRO A 39 19.43 18.24 8.54
C PRO A 39 19.67 19.47 7.66
N LEU A 40 18.60 20.19 7.36
CA LEU A 40 18.66 21.51 6.75
C LEU A 40 18.45 22.53 7.86
N ALA A 41 19.45 23.40 8.05
CA ALA A 41 19.37 24.47 9.04
C ALA A 41 18.17 25.37 8.69
N ALA A 42 17.20 25.42 9.60
CA ALA A 42 16.01 26.21 9.47
C ALA A 42 15.77 26.96 10.78
N GLU A 43 15.46 28.25 10.67
CA GLU A 43 15.01 29.08 11.78
C GLU A 43 13.52 28.85 11.97
N TRP A 44 13.16 28.21 13.09
CA TRP A 44 11.78 27.84 13.38
C TRP A 44 11.12 28.83 14.34
N THR A 45 9.86 29.13 14.04
CA THR A 45 8.93 29.83 14.93
C THR A 45 7.64 29.01 15.06
N TYR A 46 6.97 29.18 16.19
CA TYR A 46 5.86 28.34 16.63
C TYR A 46 4.66 29.20 17.04
N SER A 47 3.46 28.67 16.79
CA SER A 47 2.19 29.27 17.15
C SER A 47 1.27 28.21 17.77
N THR A 48 0.52 28.60 18.79
CA THR A 48 -0.55 27.80 19.42
C THR A 48 -1.95 28.38 19.19
N ASP A 49 -2.07 29.34 18.28
CA ASP A 49 -3.31 30.04 17.92
C ASP A 49 -3.63 29.93 16.42
N GLY A 50 -3.10 28.89 15.77
CA GLY A 50 -3.35 28.63 14.34
C GLY A 50 -2.64 29.58 13.39
N GLY A 51 -1.51 30.16 13.81
CA GLY A 51 -0.66 31.02 12.99
C GLY A 51 -0.93 32.52 13.13
N GLN A 52 -1.66 32.97 14.15
CA GLN A 52 -1.89 34.40 14.39
C GLN A 52 -0.67 35.06 15.05
N THR A 53 -0.07 34.38 16.03
CA THR A 53 1.15 34.84 16.71
C THR A 53 2.25 33.78 16.68
N PHE A 54 3.48 34.20 16.36
CA PHE A 54 4.64 33.32 16.27
C PHE A 54 5.71 33.70 17.28
N THR A 55 6.31 32.70 17.92
CA THR A 55 7.43 32.88 18.84
C THR A 55 8.59 31.95 18.48
N ALA A 56 9.83 32.34 18.79
CA ALA A 56 11.00 31.49 18.56
C ALA A 56 11.11 30.33 19.56
N THR A 57 10.34 30.35 20.64
CA THR A 57 10.39 29.31 21.68
C THR A 57 9.35 28.23 21.36
N PRO A 58 9.74 26.95 21.29
CA PRO A 58 8.77 25.86 21.14
C PRO A 58 7.73 25.91 22.26
N PRO A 59 6.45 25.61 21.97
CA PRO A 59 5.44 25.54 23.01
C PRO A 59 5.83 24.48 24.05
N LYS A 60 5.78 24.86 25.33
CA LYS A 60 6.10 24.03 26.49
C LYS A 60 4.90 23.99 27.43
N GLY A 61 4.68 22.85 28.08
CA GLY A 61 3.65 22.68 29.11
C GLY A 61 2.64 21.58 28.80
N ALA A 62 1.87 21.19 29.81
CA ALA A 62 0.76 20.25 29.64
C ALA A 62 -0.31 20.90 28.76
N PHE A 63 -0.34 20.51 27.49
CA PHE A 63 -1.49 20.79 26.63
C PHE A 63 -2.77 20.29 27.33
N PRO A 64 -3.91 20.99 27.17
CA PRO A 64 -5.13 20.69 27.92
C PRO A 64 -5.48 19.20 27.86
N GLN A 65 -5.67 18.58 29.03
CA GLN A 65 -6.01 17.15 29.16
C GLN A 65 -7.48 16.84 28.89
N GLU A 66 -8.28 17.83 28.48
CA GLU A 66 -9.69 17.59 28.22
C GLU A 66 -9.86 16.69 26.99
N ARG A 67 -10.85 15.80 27.08
CA ARG A 67 -11.08 14.64 26.20
C ARG A 67 -11.17 14.98 24.70
N ASP A 68 -11.39 16.25 24.36
CA ASP A 68 -11.52 16.76 22.99
C ASP A 68 -10.42 17.78 22.60
N GLY A 69 -9.36 17.91 23.42
CA GLY A 69 -8.34 18.99 23.42
C GLY A 69 -7.40 19.10 22.22
N LEU A 70 -7.93 19.38 21.05
CA LEU A 70 -7.17 19.81 19.89
C LEU A 70 -6.60 21.21 20.11
N VAL A 71 -5.29 21.36 19.94
CA VAL A 71 -4.63 22.67 20.01
C VAL A 71 -4.23 23.07 18.60
N PRO A 72 -4.71 24.20 18.06
CA PRO A 72 -4.27 24.65 16.76
C PRO A 72 -2.78 24.99 16.84
N LEU A 73 -1.95 24.30 16.06
CA LEU A 73 -0.52 24.55 15.98
C LEU A 73 -0.16 25.04 14.58
N ALA A 74 0.77 26.00 14.55
CA ALA A 74 1.49 26.33 13.34
C ALA A 74 3.00 26.35 13.58
N PHE A 75 3.74 25.84 12.60
CA PHE A 75 5.19 25.83 12.55
C PHE A 75 5.62 26.61 11.31
N ARG A 76 6.50 27.59 11.46
CA ARG A 76 7.07 28.33 10.33
C ARG A 76 8.59 28.22 10.37
N GLY A 77 9.17 27.63 9.34
CA GLY A 77 10.61 27.47 9.16
C GLY A 77 11.12 28.32 8.02
N THR A 78 12.17 29.11 8.24
CA THR A 78 12.91 29.81 7.18
C THR A 78 14.27 29.16 6.97
N PHE A 79 14.69 28.96 5.72
CA PHE A 79 15.95 28.31 5.37
C PHE A 79 16.50 28.81 4.04
N GLU A 80 17.78 28.55 3.77
CA GLU A 80 18.47 28.96 2.54
C GLU A 80 18.78 27.74 1.65
N ILE A 81 18.53 27.84 0.35
CA ILE A 81 18.89 26.83 -0.66
C ILE A 81 19.77 27.47 -1.72
N GLY A 82 21.02 27.02 -1.83
CA GLY A 82 21.92 27.52 -2.87
C GLY A 82 21.50 27.09 -4.29
N ASN A 83 21.18 25.80 -4.47
CA ASN A 83 20.74 25.25 -5.74
C ASN A 83 19.51 24.33 -5.56
N PRO A 84 18.29 24.79 -5.89
CA PRO A 84 17.07 23.99 -5.79
C PRO A 84 17.11 22.68 -6.57
N ALA A 85 17.86 22.60 -7.67
CA ALA A 85 17.96 21.39 -8.49
C ALA A 85 18.64 20.22 -7.76
N GLN A 86 19.36 20.48 -6.66
CA GLN A 86 19.98 19.45 -5.82
C GLN A 86 19.09 19.00 -4.67
N VAL A 87 17.91 19.60 -4.49
CA VAL A 87 16.95 19.24 -3.45
C VAL A 87 15.89 18.34 -4.04
N ALA A 88 16.05 17.04 -3.82
CA ALA A 88 15.11 16.06 -4.33
C ALA A 88 13.79 16.07 -3.55
N GLY A 89 13.84 16.48 -2.29
CA GLY A 89 12.66 16.76 -1.48
C GLY A 89 13.09 17.37 -0.16
N LEU A 90 12.23 18.23 0.37
CA LEU A 90 12.25 18.55 1.79
C LEU A 90 11.37 17.57 2.53
N TRP A 91 11.61 17.45 3.82
CA TRP A 91 10.72 16.76 4.71
C TRP A 91 10.63 17.49 6.03
N VAL A 92 9.42 17.58 6.57
CA VAL A 92 9.20 18.19 7.89
C VAL A 92 8.92 17.08 8.88
N ARG A 93 9.72 17.05 9.94
CA ARG A 93 9.57 16.10 11.04
C ARG A 93 9.17 16.86 12.31
N ILE A 94 8.04 16.49 12.90
CA ILE A 94 7.70 16.92 14.26
C ILE A 94 8.43 15.99 15.25
N ALA A 95 9.04 16.55 16.30
CA ALA A 95 9.83 15.79 17.26
C ALA A 95 9.74 16.36 18.67
N GLU A 96 9.80 15.46 19.66
CA GLU A 96 10.19 15.77 21.03
C GLU A 96 11.74 15.82 21.14
N PRO A 97 12.31 16.51 22.15
CA PRO A 97 13.73 16.39 22.47
C PRO A 97 14.12 14.92 22.70
N GLY A 98 15.16 14.43 22.01
CA GLY A 98 15.69 13.06 22.19
C GLY A 98 15.63 12.10 20.97
N ASP A 99 15.56 12.63 19.74
CA ASP A 99 15.71 11.93 18.44
C ASP A 99 14.82 10.72 18.13
N THR A 100 13.99 10.27 19.07
CA THR A 100 13.03 9.19 18.83
C THR A 100 11.75 9.79 18.23
N PRO A 101 11.34 9.40 17.02
CA PRO A 101 10.12 9.91 16.41
C PRO A 101 8.92 9.40 17.21
N LYS A 102 8.24 10.31 17.92
CA LYS A 102 6.95 10.04 18.54
C LYS A 102 5.79 10.75 17.85
N ALA A 103 6.11 11.69 16.94
CA ALA A 103 5.10 12.54 16.33
C ALA A 103 4.83 12.20 14.86
N THR A 104 3.58 12.35 14.44
CA THR A 104 3.13 12.08 13.07
C THR A 104 2.31 13.26 12.52
N ILE A 105 2.17 13.35 11.20
CA ILE A 105 1.41 14.41 10.54
C ILE A 105 0.35 13.73 9.65
N CYS A 106 -0.88 14.24 9.70
CA CYS A 106 -2.01 13.82 8.89
C CYS A 106 -2.70 15.04 8.26
N ASP A 107 -2.97 14.98 6.97
CA ASP A 107 -3.72 15.95 6.18
C ASP A 107 -5.08 15.41 5.79
N GLY A 108 -5.93 15.28 6.79
CA GLY A 108 -7.32 14.97 6.57
C GLY A 108 -7.97 14.46 7.84
N ASN A 109 -9.27 14.21 7.72
CA ASN A 109 -10.05 13.76 8.84
C ASN A 109 -9.79 12.26 9.09
N LEU A 110 -8.68 11.96 9.79
CA LEU A 110 -8.32 10.63 10.27
C LEU A 110 -9.43 9.98 11.12
N LEU A 111 -10.30 10.78 11.75
CA LEU A 111 -11.48 10.30 12.46
C LEU A 111 -12.39 9.49 11.53
N ALA A 112 -12.67 10.06 10.34
CA ALA A 112 -13.53 9.44 9.36
C ALA A 112 -12.86 8.18 8.78
N ALA A 113 -11.56 8.27 8.48
CA ALA A 113 -10.80 7.16 7.88
C ALA A 113 -10.58 5.98 8.86
N SER A 114 -10.41 6.25 10.15
CA SER A 114 -10.25 5.20 11.17
C SER A 114 -11.58 4.61 11.66
N GLY A 115 -12.71 5.04 11.11
CA GLY A 115 -14.04 4.67 11.61
C GLY A 115 -14.24 5.03 13.09
N GLY A 116 -13.58 6.10 13.56
CA GLY A 116 -13.61 6.55 14.95
C GLY A 116 -12.81 5.69 15.95
N ASN A 117 -12.03 4.69 15.50
CA ASN A 117 -11.19 3.87 16.38
C ASN A 117 -9.81 4.50 16.57
N TRP A 118 -9.76 5.54 17.40
CA TRP A 118 -8.52 6.23 17.82
C TRP A 118 -7.50 5.33 18.54
N LYS A 119 -7.93 4.14 18.99
CA LYS A 119 -7.15 3.34 19.93
C LYS A 119 -5.86 2.75 19.36
N ASP A 120 -5.69 2.83 18.05
CA ASP A 120 -4.54 2.31 17.34
C ASP A 120 -3.47 3.39 17.09
N LEU A 121 -3.73 4.66 17.48
CA LEU A 121 -2.75 5.75 17.46
C LEU A 121 -1.86 5.72 18.71
N THR A 122 -0.93 4.76 18.76
CA THR A 122 0.04 4.68 19.88
C THR A 122 1.15 5.72 19.81
N ALA A 123 1.24 6.49 18.72
CA ALA A 123 2.20 7.58 18.53
C ALA A 123 1.52 8.94 18.77
N CYS A 124 1.87 9.59 19.88
CA CYS A 124 1.54 10.99 20.18
C CYS A 124 2.85 11.77 20.33
N PRO A 125 2.96 13.00 19.78
CA PRO A 125 1.87 13.89 19.28
C PRO A 125 1.54 13.79 17.77
N THR A 126 0.29 14.04 17.36
CA THR A 126 -0.11 14.00 15.93
C THR A 126 -0.68 15.33 15.47
N LEU A 127 -0.21 15.88 14.34
CA LEU A 127 -0.80 17.06 13.71
C LEU A 127 -1.89 16.62 12.71
N LEU A 128 -3.16 16.84 13.05
CA LEU A 128 -4.33 16.52 12.23
C LEU A 128 -4.71 17.68 11.30
N ASP A 129 -5.38 17.36 10.19
CA ASP A 129 -5.80 18.33 9.16
C ASP A 129 -4.65 19.27 8.73
N ALA A 130 -3.44 18.71 8.68
CA ALA A 130 -2.23 19.44 8.40
C ALA A 130 -2.29 20.08 7.01
N ARG A 131 -1.96 21.36 6.93
CA ARG A 131 -1.79 22.11 5.68
C ARG A 131 -0.36 22.58 5.61
N ILE A 132 0.29 22.29 4.49
CA ILE A 132 1.68 22.69 4.26
C ILE A 132 1.72 23.69 3.11
N THR A 133 2.42 24.79 3.35
CA THR A 133 2.76 25.74 2.29
C THR A 133 4.28 25.89 2.20
N LEU A 134 4.77 26.06 0.98
CA LEU A 134 6.16 26.46 0.70
C LEU A 134 6.11 27.77 -0.06
N ASN A 135 6.80 28.78 0.45
CA ASN A 135 6.84 30.13 -0.11
C ASN A 135 5.42 30.70 -0.37
N GLY A 136 4.49 30.39 0.55
CA GLY A 136 3.08 30.77 0.46
C GLY A 136 2.23 29.95 -0.53
N ALA A 137 2.85 29.11 -1.35
CA ALA A 137 2.14 28.21 -2.24
C ALA A 137 1.76 26.92 -1.49
N PRO A 138 0.53 26.39 -1.65
CA PRO A 138 0.18 25.09 -1.08
C PRO A 138 1.07 24.01 -1.69
N VAL A 139 1.63 23.16 -0.83
CA VAL A 139 2.32 21.95 -1.28
C VAL A 139 1.24 20.92 -1.61
N PRO A 140 1.07 20.51 -2.88
CA PRO A 140 0.02 19.56 -3.24
C PRO A 140 0.26 18.26 -2.51
N TYR A 141 -0.73 17.80 -1.76
CA TYR A 141 -0.66 16.51 -1.10
C TYR A 141 -1.25 15.40 -1.97
N ALA A 142 -0.56 14.27 -2.03
CA ALA A 142 -0.90 13.17 -2.94
C ALA A 142 -1.44 11.91 -2.25
N HIS A 143 -1.72 11.92 -0.93
CA HIS A 143 -1.87 10.65 -0.18
C HIS A 143 -3.13 10.47 0.69
N GLY A 144 -4.12 11.36 0.68
CA GLY A 144 -5.33 11.18 1.51
C GLY A 144 -5.01 11.12 3.03
N PRO A 145 -5.86 10.56 3.91
CA PRO A 145 -5.69 10.62 5.37
C PRO A 145 -4.61 9.66 5.91
N MET A 146 -3.36 9.86 5.50
CA MET A 146 -2.21 9.05 5.90
C MET A 146 -1.35 9.75 6.95
N LEU A 147 -0.85 8.99 7.92
CA LEU A 147 0.23 9.40 8.80
C LEU A 147 1.54 9.27 8.06
N ALA A 148 1.99 10.40 7.52
CA ALA A 148 3.31 10.53 6.95
C ALA A 148 4.28 11.08 8.01
N SER A 149 5.49 10.52 8.05
CA SER A 149 6.61 11.13 8.80
C SER A 149 7.34 12.20 7.97
N TRP A 150 6.80 12.53 6.80
CA TRP A 150 7.57 12.73 5.58
C TRP A 150 6.66 13.39 4.52
N TYR A 151 6.79 14.71 4.27
CA TYR A 151 6.15 15.46 3.16
C TYR A 151 7.07 15.87 2.01
N PRO A 152 6.89 15.40 0.76
CA PRO A 152 7.73 15.81 -0.35
C PRO A 152 7.41 17.24 -0.82
N VAL A 153 8.41 18.12 -0.80
CA VAL A 153 8.29 19.50 -1.31
C VAL A 153 9.25 19.70 -2.49
N VAL A 154 8.76 19.46 -3.71
CA VAL A 154 9.56 19.52 -4.95
C VAL A 154 9.16 20.64 -5.90
N THR A 155 8.02 21.28 -5.66
CA THR A 155 7.56 22.41 -6.43
C THR A 155 7.68 23.67 -5.57
N ALA A 156 8.13 24.78 -6.17
CA ALA A 156 8.28 26.11 -5.54
C ALA A 156 9.53 26.39 -4.69
N LEU A 157 10.57 25.54 -4.69
CA LEU A 157 11.87 25.94 -4.15
C LEU A 157 12.53 27.00 -5.03
N GLN A 158 13.06 28.05 -4.41
CA GLN A 158 13.80 29.11 -5.08
C GLN A 158 15.25 29.20 -4.58
N PRO A 159 16.19 29.68 -5.40
CA PRO A 159 17.54 30.01 -4.91
C PRO A 159 17.45 31.06 -3.80
N GLY A 160 18.23 30.89 -2.75
CA GLY A 160 18.24 31.75 -1.57
C GLY A 160 17.16 31.38 -0.55
N ARG A 161 16.52 32.41 0.03
CA ARG A 161 15.60 32.27 1.17
C ARG A 161 14.29 31.60 0.78
N ASN A 162 13.91 30.59 1.55
CA ASN A 162 12.65 29.88 1.44
C ASN A 162 11.94 29.87 2.81
N THR A 163 10.60 29.76 2.79
CA THR A 163 9.78 29.64 3.99
C THR A 163 8.81 28.49 3.85
N ILE A 164 8.80 27.56 4.81
CA ILE A 164 7.82 26.48 4.91
C ILE A 164 6.92 26.73 6.11
N GLU A 165 5.62 26.55 5.94
CA GLU A 165 4.64 26.67 7.01
C GLU A 165 3.77 25.43 7.08
N LEU A 166 3.60 24.89 8.28
CA LEU A 166 2.72 23.77 8.59
C LEU A 166 1.70 24.24 9.59
N THR A 167 0.42 24.11 9.28
CA THR A 167 -0.68 24.44 10.18
C THR A 167 -1.55 23.21 10.40
N GLY A 168 -2.15 23.04 11.56
CA GLY A 168 -3.07 21.93 11.81
C GLY A 168 -3.52 21.86 13.27
N ASN A 169 -4.33 20.87 13.58
CA ASN A 169 -4.82 20.62 14.93
C ASN A 169 -3.97 19.55 15.59
N CYS A 170 -3.20 19.91 16.60
CA CYS A 170 -2.36 18.94 17.28
C CYS A 170 -3.14 18.20 18.36
N TYR A 171 -3.06 16.89 18.30
CA TYR A 171 -3.47 15.99 19.34
C TYR A 171 -2.26 15.64 20.21
N THR A 172 -2.33 16.03 21.48
CA THR A 172 -1.17 16.10 22.38
C THR A 172 -1.14 14.98 23.42
N HIS A 173 -2.20 14.17 23.48
CA HIS A 173 -2.31 13.04 24.40
C HIS A 173 -3.30 11.97 23.91
N TRP A 174 -2.87 10.70 23.94
CA TRP A 174 -3.76 9.55 24.12
C TRP A 174 -2.96 8.36 24.64
N GLN A 175 -3.27 7.94 25.87
CA GLN A 175 -2.61 6.85 26.64
C GLN A 175 -1.09 6.99 26.89
N GLY A 176 -0.45 8.08 26.46
CA GLY A 176 0.97 8.38 26.70
C GLY A 176 1.21 9.58 27.61
N GLN A 177 2.48 9.80 27.98
CA GLN A 177 2.90 11.04 28.63
C GLN A 177 2.67 12.23 27.67
N PRO A 178 2.18 13.38 28.15
CA PRO A 178 2.02 14.58 27.33
C PRO A 178 3.34 14.95 26.65
N ALA A 179 3.26 15.41 25.40
CA ALA A 179 4.44 15.96 24.74
C ALA A 179 4.97 17.16 25.52
N THR A 180 6.25 17.11 25.92
CA THR A 180 6.86 18.14 26.77
C THR A 180 7.31 19.37 25.97
N ALA A 181 7.66 19.16 24.71
CA ALA A 181 7.93 20.20 23.71
C ALA A 181 7.69 19.65 22.32
N ILE A 182 7.11 20.46 21.43
CA ILE A 182 6.86 20.10 20.05
C ILE A 182 7.75 20.96 19.15
N THR A 183 8.73 20.33 18.51
CA THR A 183 9.65 20.99 17.57
C THR A 183 9.42 20.49 16.15
N ALA A 184 9.79 21.31 15.17
CA ALA A 184 9.85 20.91 13.77
C ALA A 184 11.32 20.87 13.31
N ARG A 185 11.65 19.94 12.42
CA ARG A 185 12.96 19.84 11.75
C ARG A 185 12.75 19.73 10.26
N LEU A 186 13.60 20.40 9.50
CA LEU A 186 13.64 20.28 8.05
C LEU A 186 14.77 19.33 7.66
N LEU A 187 14.44 18.32 6.88
CA LEU A 187 15.39 17.34 6.37
C LEU A 187 15.43 17.45 4.85
N MET A 188 16.62 17.49 4.28
CA MET A 188 16.83 17.45 2.84
C MET A 188 17.15 16.01 2.42
N ALA A 189 16.41 15.48 1.44
CA ALA A 189 16.68 14.18 0.85
C ALA A 189 17.76 14.27 -0.24
N ASP A 190 18.66 13.30 -0.26
CA ASP A 190 19.57 13.11 -1.41
C ASP A 190 18.77 12.69 -2.67
N PRO A 191 19.13 13.15 -3.88
CA PRO A 191 18.55 12.70 -5.16
C PRO A 191 18.37 11.19 -5.38
N GLN A 192 19.13 10.33 -4.71
CA GLN A 192 18.83 8.87 -4.72
C GLN A 192 17.44 8.52 -4.14
N ALA A 193 16.74 9.49 -3.52
CA ALA A 193 15.39 9.35 -2.99
C ALA A 193 14.29 9.10 -4.03
N ALA A 194 14.57 9.16 -5.34
CA ALA A 194 13.61 8.78 -6.38
C ALA A 194 13.33 7.26 -6.45
N GLY A 195 14.06 6.46 -5.67
CA GLY A 195 13.90 5.01 -5.63
C GLY A 195 12.46 4.56 -5.41
N ILE A 196 12.14 3.41 -5.97
CA ILE A 196 10.88 2.71 -5.72
C ILE A 196 10.90 2.30 -4.24
N TYR A 197 9.97 2.89 -3.50
CA TYR A 197 9.81 2.74 -2.07
C TYR A 197 8.93 1.53 -1.74
N ASN A 198 7.76 1.42 -2.36
CA ASN A 198 6.87 0.27 -2.23
C ASN A 198 6.66 -0.40 -3.60
N GLY A 199 6.68 -1.73 -3.63
CA GLY A 199 6.49 -2.52 -4.85
C GLY A 199 7.81 -2.79 -5.61
N PRO A 200 7.73 -3.22 -6.88
CA PRO A 200 6.52 -3.34 -7.69
C PRO A 200 5.57 -4.44 -7.19
N LEU A 201 4.28 -4.17 -7.33
CA LEU A 201 3.18 -5.11 -7.09
C LEU A 201 2.45 -5.37 -8.41
N LEU A 202 2.27 -6.64 -8.72
CA LEU A 202 1.47 -7.09 -9.86
C LEU A 202 0.00 -7.18 -9.45
N GLY A 203 -0.82 -6.25 -9.95
CA GLY A 203 -2.25 -6.15 -9.66
C GLY A 203 -3.10 -6.83 -10.73
N ASP A 204 -4.14 -6.16 -11.24
CA ASP A 204 -5.00 -6.67 -12.31
C ASP A 204 -4.21 -7.24 -13.51
N PHE A 205 -4.72 -8.32 -14.10
CA PHE A 205 -4.04 -9.16 -15.09
C PHE A 205 -5.01 -9.93 -15.98
N GLY A 206 -4.60 -10.36 -17.16
CA GLY A 206 -5.45 -11.19 -17.99
C GLY A 206 -4.74 -11.67 -19.23
N VAL A 207 -5.51 -12.16 -20.19
CA VAL A 207 -4.96 -12.56 -21.49
C VAL A 207 -4.38 -11.32 -22.17
N GLY A 208 -3.05 -11.30 -22.32
CA GLY A 208 -2.35 -10.22 -23.00
C GLY A 208 -2.14 -8.96 -22.19
N PHE A 209 -2.30 -8.97 -20.86
CA PHE A 209 -1.97 -7.78 -20.06
C PHE A 209 -1.68 -8.07 -18.59
N PHE A 210 -1.03 -7.12 -17.93
CA PHE A 210 -0.99 -7.00 -16.48
C PHE A 210 -0.75 -5.56 -16.03
N SER A 211 -1.02 -5.29 -14.77
CA SER A 211 -0.80 -3.98 -14.14
C SER A 211 0.34 -4.06 -13.15
N VAL A 212 1.22 -3.06 -13.20
CA VAL A 212 2.27 -2.83 -12.21
C VAL A 212 1.85 -1.62 -11.38
N ALA A 213 1.84 -1.79 -10.07
CA ALA A 213 1.74 -0.70 -9.12
C ALA A 213 3.03 -0.56 -8.33
N CYS A 214 3.45 0.67 -8.10
CA CYS A 214 4.56 0.94 -7.19
C CYS A 214 4.44 2.36 -6.67
N ARG A 215 5.23 2.66 -5.66
CA ARG A 215 5.33 4.00 -5.11
C ARG A 215 6.78 4.43 -5.05
N THR A 216 7.05 5.68 -5.38
CA THR A 216 8.34 6.35 -5.19
C THR A 216 8.27 7.25 -3.96
N ARG A 217 9.40 7.74 -3.44
CA ARG A 217 9.35 8.70 -2.29
C ARG A 217 9.05 10.13 -2.71
N LEU A 218 9.16 10.41 -4.01
CA LEU A 218 9.06 11.74 -4.62
C LEU A 218 8.34 11.62 -5.96
N PRO A 219 7.62 12.66 -6.42
CA PRO A 219 7.04 12.65 -7.76
C PRO A 219 8.11 12.37 -8.83
N ALA A 220 8.01 11.21 -9.46
CA ALA A 220 8.97 10.69 -10.44
C ALA A 220 8.23 10.29 -11.72
N GLU A 221 8.90 10.29 -12.87
CA GLU A 221 8.41 9.57 -14.06
C GLU A 221 8.64 8.07 -13.86
N LEU A 222 7.79 7.22 -14.43
CA LEU A 222 7.97 5.77 -14.39
C LEU A 222 8.08 5.19 -15.80
N THR A 223 9.01 4.28 -16.00
CA THR A 223 9.12 3.46 -17.21
C THR A 223 9.12 1.99 -16.82
N VAL A 224 8.25 1.20 -17.44
CA VAL A 224 8.22 -0.26 -17.33
C VAL A 224 8.67 -0.83 -18.67
N VAL A 225 9.73 -1.65 -18.65
CA VAL A 225 10.20 -2.38 -19.84
C VAL A 225 9.93 -3.86 -19.62
N VAL A 226 9.18 -4.48 -20.53
CA VAL A 226 8.76 -5.87 -20.45
C VAL A 226 9.23 -6.63 -21.68
N THR A 227 9.89 -7.76 -21.47
CA THR A 227 10.37 -8.65 -22.52
C THR A 227 9.59 -9.97 -22.46
N PRO A 228 8.64 -10.22 -23.38
CA PRO A 228 7.97 -11.51 -23.48
C PRO A 228 8.99 -12.65 -23.70
N THR A 229 8.86 -13.71 -22.91
CA THR A 229 9.78 -14.87 -22.96
C THR A 229 9.10 -16.14 -23.45
N SER A 230 7.77 -16.16 -23.49
CA SER A 230 6.98 -17.30 -23.95
C SER A 230 5.65 -16.84 -24.56
N PRO A 231 5.49 -16.85 -25.90
CA PRO A 231 6.58 -16.94 -26.86
C PRO A 231 7.52 -15.72 -26.78
N PRO A 232 8.80 -15.84 -27.16
CA PRO A 232 9.69 -14.70 -27.27
C PRO A 232 9.14 -13.66 -28.26
N ALA A 233 9.16 -12.38 -27.88
CA ALA A 233 8.74 -11.27 -28.73
C ALA A 233 9.55 -10.01 -28.43
N ALA A 234 9.35 -8.95 -29.21
CA ALA A 234 10.01 -7.66 -29.00
C ALA A 234 9.63 -7.06 -27.63
N PRO A 235 10.56 -6.35 -26.95
CA PRO A 235 10.24 -5.66 -25.71
C PRO A 235 9.14 -4.61 -25.87
N VAL A 236 8.26 -4.52 -24.89
CA VAL A 236 7.24 -3.48 -24.73
C VAL A 236 7.71 -2.47 -23.69
N THR A 237 7.63 -1.19 -24.02
CA THR A 237 7.96 -0.10 -23.08
C THR A 237 6.71 0.71 -22.81
N VAL A 238 6.39 0.90 -21.53
CA VAL A 238 5.27 1.73 -21.09
C VAL A 238 5.77 2.82 -20.16
N ASN A 239 5.36 4.06 -20.42
CA ASN A 239 5.69 5.21 -19.58
C ASN A 239 4.45 5.60 -18.76
N GLY A 240 4.63 5.75 -17.46
CA GLY A 240 3.63 6.30 -16.55
C GLY A 240 3.80 7.81 -16.36
N PRO A 241 2.74 8.52 -15.92
CA PRO A 241 2.83 9.94 -15.62
C PRO A 241 3.76 10.21 -14.44
N ARG A 242 4.21 11.47 -14.32
CA ARG A 242 4.95 11.91 -13.15
C ARG A 242 4.03 11.90 -11.92
N ALA A 243 4.32 11.03 -10.95
CA ALA A 243 3.50 10.84 -9.77
C ALA A 243 4.32 10.22 -8.62
N VAL A 244 3.73 10.15 -7.43
CA VAL A 244 4.31 9.38 -6.30
C VAL A 244 3.79 7.94 -6.33
N TRP A 245 2.50 7.79 -6.61
CA TRP A 245 1.85 6.51 -6.86
C TRP A 245 1.82 6.24 -8.35
N HIS A 246 2.28 5.07 -8.75
CA HIS A 246 2.26 4.66 -10.13
C HIS A 246 1.39 3.43 -10.30
N ARG A 247 0.58 3.46 -11.33
CA ARG A 247 -0.18 2.33 -11.84
C ARG A 247 -0.05 2.34 -13.34
N VAL A 248 0.51 1.27 -13.86
CA VAL A 248 0.77 1.17 -15.29
C VAL A 248 0.23 -0.17 -15.75
N ARG A 249 -0.69 -0.11 -16.71
CA ARG A 249 -1.15 -1.29 -17.44
C ARG A 249 -0.20 -1.53 -18.59
N VAL A 250 0.30 -2.76 -18.69
CA VAL A 250 1.16 -3.23 -19.78
C VAL A 250 0.34 -4.17 -20.66
N GLU A 251 0.17 -3.77 -21.92
CA GLU A 251 -0.37 -4.64 -22.97
C GLU A 251 0.75 -5.51 -23.54
N LEU A 252 0.46 -6.79 -23.76
CA LEU A 252 1.40 -7.80 -24.22
C LEU A 252 0.94 -8.41 -25.55
N PRO A 253 1.87 -8.94 -26.35
CA PRO A 253 1.51 -9.73 -27.52
C PRO A 253 0.55 -10.87 -27.16
N PRO A 254 -0.45 -11.17 -28.02
CA PRO A 254 -1.36 -12.29 -27.81
C PRO A 254 -0.61 -13.61 -27.59
N GLY A 255 -1.09 -14.43 -26.66
CA GLY A 255 -0.47 -15.72 -26.32
C GLY A 255 0.75 -15.63 -25.38
N THR A 256 1.12 -14.44 -24.90
CA THR A 256 2.17 -14.30 -23.89
C THR A 256 1.77 -15.00 -22.59
N THR A 257 2.57 -15.99 -22.17
CA THR A 257 2.39 -16.80 -20.96
C THR A 257 3.48 -16.54 -19.91
N ALA A 258 4.60 -15.93 -20.30
CA ALA A 258 5.64 -15.49 -19.39
C ALA A 258 6.42 -14.29 -19.95
N ALA A 259 6.92 -13.43 -19.06
CA ALA A 259 7.74 -12.27 -19.40
C ALA A 259 8.76 -11.96 -18.30
N THR A 260 9.83 -11.26 -18.65
CA THR A 260 10.66 -10.55 -17.68
C THR A 260 10.37 -9.05 -17.74
N TYR A 261 10.52 -8.33 -16.63
CA TYR A 261 10.32 -6.89 -16.64
C TYR A 261 11.22 -6.14 -15.67
N THR A 262 11.49 -4.88 -15.97
CA THR A 262 12.22 -3.93 -15.12
C THR A 262 11.37 -2.68 -14.95
N VAL A 263 11.41 -2.09 -13.76
CA VAL A 263 10.74 -0.83 -13.47
C VAL A 263 11.80 0.22 -13.16
N THR A 264 11.74 1.36 -13.86
CA THR A 264 12.64 2.49 -13.67
C THR A 264 11.84 3.72 -13.28
N SER A 265 12.15 4.32 -12.14
CA SER A 265 11.68 5.64 -11.77
C SER A 265 12.73 6.69 -12.13
N ARG A 266 12.31 7.93 -12.39
CA ARG A 266 13.21 9.07 -12.63
C ARG A 266 12.67 10.33 -11.96
N ALA A 267 13.42 10.90 -11.02
CA ALA A 267 13.14 12.23 -10.48
C ALA A 267 14.39 13.11 -10.59
N GLY A 268 14.22 14.38 -10.97
CA GLY A 268 15.36 15.30 -11.15
C GLY A 268 16.39 14.83 -12.18
N GLY A 269 15.99 14.03 -13.17
CA GLY A 269 16.89 13.44 -14.17
C GLY A 269 17.67 12.20 -13.72
N ILE A 270 17.55 11.78 -12.45
CA ILE A 270 18.30 10.65 -11.90
C ILE A 270 17.42 9.39 -11.93
N PRO A 271 17.83 8.34 -12.66
CA PRO A 271 17.08 7.09 -12.72
C PRO A 271 17.37 6.18 -11.52
N SER A 272 16.37 5.42 -11.09
CA SER A 272 16.50 4.29 -10.17
C SER A 272 15.70 3.12 -10.72
N SER A 273 16.32 1.94 -10.78
CA SER A 273 15.71 0.75 -11.40
C SER A 273 15.68 -0.42 -10.44
N VAL A 274 14.61 -1.22 -10.54
CA VAL A 274 14.44 -2.50 -9.84
C VAL A 274 14.08 -3.59 -10.83
N GLY A 275 14.59 -4.81 -10.59
CA GLY A 275 14.47 -5.95 -11.49
C GLY A 275 15.80 -6.36 -12.15
N PRO A 276 15.78 -7.26 -13.15
CA PRO A 276 14.59 -7.81 -13.78
C PRO A 276 13.83 -8.80 -12.89
N PHE A 277 12.50 -8.77 -12.95
CA PHE A 277 11.62 -9.78 -12.37
C PHE A 277 11.06 -10.69 -13.45
N THR A 278 10.55 -11.85 -13.04
CA THR A 278 9.89 -12.80 -13.93
C THR A 278 8.44 -12.93 -13.50
N VAL A 279 7.52 -12.78 -14.45
CA VAL A 279 6.09 -12.99 -14.25
C VAL A 279 5.59 -14.10 -15.17
N ARG A 280 4.69 -14.92 -14.63
CA ARG A 280 3.93 -15.91 -15.39
C ARG A 280 2.45 -15.51 -15.36
N PHE A 281 1.79 -15.67 -16.49
CA PHE A 281 0.36 -15.39 -16.60
C PHE A 281 -0.39 -16.71 -16.48
N PRO A 282 -1.64 -16.69 -15.95
CA PRO A 282 -2.47 -17.88 -15.95
C PRO A 282 -2.53 -18.45 -17.37
N PRO A 283 -2.47 -19.78 -17.50
CA PRO A 283 -2.57 -20.42 -18.79
C PRO A 283 -3.95 -20.18 -19.42
N ALA A 284 -4.13 -20.63 -20.66
CA ALA A 284 -5.34 -20.40 -21.45
C ALA A 284 -6.63 -20.84 -20.71
N PRO A 285 -7.81 -20.37 -21.13
CA PRO A 285 -9.07 -20.56 -20.40
C PRO A 285 -9.47 -22.01 -20.06
N ASP A 286 -8.90 -22.99 -20.74
CA ASP A 286 -9.24 -24.41 -20.59
C ASP A 286 -8.31 -25.16 -19.61
N ASP A 287 -7.32 -24.47 -19.03
CA ASP A 287 -6.29 -25.08 -18.20
C ASP A 287 -6.62 -25.08 -16.69
N HIS A 288 -5.92 -25.95 -15.97
CA HIS A 288 -5.95 -25.97 -14.51
C HIS A 288 -5.29 -24.73 -13.92
N HIS A 289 -6.00 -24.01 -13.05
CA HIS A 289 -5.43 -22.88 -12.30
C HIS A 289 -5.03 -23.30 -10.89
N ARG A 290 -3.83 -22.86 -10.48
CA ARG A 290 -3.37 -22.92 -9.10
C ARG A 290 -3.29 -21.50 -8.55
N PHE A 291 -3.96 -21.24 -7.45
CA PHE A 291 -3.86 -19.98 -6.73
C PHE A 291 -3.71 -20.23 -5.23
N VAL A 292 -3.24 -19.22 -4.50
CA VAL A 292 -3.21 -19.24 -3.04
C VAL A 292 -4.07 -18.11 -2.51
N ALA A 293 -4.94 -18.42 -1.55
CA ALA A 293 -5.73 -17.44 -0.83
C ALA A 293 -5.05 -17.08 0.50
N LEU A 294 -4.89 -15.79 0.74
CA LEU A 294 -4.35 -15.22 1.97
C LEU A 294 -5.28 -14.10 2.44
N GLY A 295 -5.24 -13.79 3.72
CA GLY A 295 -6.02 -12.71 4.30
C GLY A 295 -5.64 -12.48 5.74
N ASN A 296 -6.02 -11.31 6.27
CA ASN A 296 -5.74 -10.95 7.65
C ASN A 296 -4.26 -11.11 8.02
N ILE A 297 -3.39 -10.66 7.11
CA ILE A 297 -1.93 -10.69 7.26
C ILE A 297 -1.54 -9.86 8.48
N MET A 298 -2.24 -8.73 8.69
CA MET A 298 -2.10 -7.86 9.86
C MET A 298 -0.64 -7.53 10.13
N ALA A 299 0.09 -7.10 9.09
CA ALA A 299 1.51 -6.81 9.17
C ALA A 299 1.81 -5.84 10.33
N ASP A 300 2.49 -6.36 11.35
CA ASP A 300 2.98 -5.66 12.52
C ASP A 300 4.42 -6.14 12.83
N PRO A 301 5.16 -5.55 13.77
CA PRO A 301 6.54 -5.95 14.04
C PRO A 301 6.67 -7.42 14.46
N SER A 302 5.66 -7.95 15.15
CA SER A 302 5.62 -9.36 15.59
C SER A 302 5.24 -10.33 14.45
N ALA A 303 4.48 -9.86 13.47
CA ALA A 303 4.01 -10.60 12.32
C ALA A 303 5.01 -10.59 11.16
N LYS A 304 5.95 -9.63 11.12
CA LYS A 304 6.94 -9.50 10.04
C LYS A 304 7.67 -10.82 9.70
N PRO A 305 8.20 -11.61 10.66
CA PRO A 305 8.82 -12.90 10.33
C PRO A 305 7.82 -13.94 9.81
N ARG A 306 6.58 -13.95 10.34
CA ARG A 306 5.51 -14.84 9.88
C ARG A 306 5.10 -14.48 8.44
N TRP A 307 5.06 -13.20 8.11
CA TRP A 307 4.71 -12.72 6.79
C TRP A 307 5.76 -13.10 5.75
N ALA A 308 7.05 -12.87 6.03
CA ALA A 308 8.16 -13.34 5.21
C ALA A 308 8.11 -14.86 4.96
N ASN A 309 7.93 -15.65 6.02
CA ASN A 309 7.84 -17.11 5.93
C ASN A 309 6.64 -17.56 5.09
N THR A 310 5.50 -16.88 5.23
CA THR A 310 4.30 -17.16 4.43
C THR A 310 4.56 -16.87 2.96
N ALA A 311 5.16 -15.73 2.62
CA ALA A 311 5.50 -15.43 1.23
C ALA A 311 6.49 -16.42 0.63
N ALA A 312 7.52 -16.83 1.38
CA ALA A 312 8.45 -17.87 0.95
C ALA A 312 7.75 -19.23 0.72
N LEU A 313 6.75 -19.58 1.54
CA LEU A 313 5.91 -20.76 1.31
C LEU A 313 5.06 -20.61 0.04
N VAL A 314 4.40 -19.47 -0.14
CA VAL A 314 3.57 -19.18 -1.31
C VAL A 314 4.39 -19.29 -2.59
N ARG A 315 5.59 -18.68 -2.65
CA ARG A 315 6.47 -18.77 -3.82
C ARG A 315 6.86 -20.21 -4.15
N ARG A 316 7.11 -21.05 -3.13
CA ARG A 316 7.42 -22.48 -3.32
C ARG A 316 6.26 -23.30 -3.88
N LEU A 317 5.01 -22.84 -3.69
CA LEU A 317 3.83 -23.49 -4.27
C LEU A 317 3.67 -23.20 -5.78
N ASP A 318 4.45 -22.23 -6.31
CA ASP A 318 4.40 -21.75 -7.71
C ASP A 318 2.95 -21.49 -8.18
N PRO A 319 2.18 -20.64 -7.46
CA PRO A 319 0.83 -20.31 -7.89
C PRO A 319 0.87 -19.41 -9.13
N ALA A 320 -0.16 -19.52 -9.98
CA ALA A 320 -0.34 -18.61 -11.11
C ALA A 320 -0.71 -17.19 -10.64
N PHE A 321 -1.39 -17.07 -9.49
CA PHE A 321 -1.72 -15.81 -8.84
C PHE A 321 -2.06 -16.04 -7.37
N VAL A 322 -2.12 -14.96 -6.59
CA VAL A 322 -2.63 -14.96 -5.21
C VAL A 322 -3.92 -14.16 -5.13
N VAL A 323 -4.77 -14.53 -4.17
CA VAL A 323 -5.93 -13.72 -3.77
C VAL A 323 -5.73 -13.24 -2.33
N LEU A 324 -5.91 -11.95 -2.09
CA LEU A 324 -5.77 -11.29 -0.80
C LEU A 324 -7.13 -10.75 -0.35
N THR A 325 -7.65 -11.24 0.76
CA THR A 325 -8.97 -10.83 1.32
C THR A 325 -8.87 -9.73 2.38
N GLY A 326 -7.86 -8.87 2.25
CA GLY A 326 -7.74 -7.67 3.06
C GLY A 326 -7.21 -7.85 4.49
N ASN A 327 -7.33 -6.79 5.28
CA ASN A 327 -6.64 -6.59 6.57
C ASN A 327 -5.14 -6.85 6.45
N CYS A 328 -4.51 -6.20 5.46
CA CYS A 328 -3.13 -6.43 5.08
C CYS A 328 -2.14 -5.89 6.12
N ASN A 329 -2.43 -4.72 6.69
CA ASN A 329 -1.58 -4.01 7.62
C ASN A 329 -2.36 -3.65 8.89
N MET A 330 -1.75 -3.86 10.06
CA MET A 330 -2.34 -3.50 11.35
C MET A 330 -2.60 -1.99 11.43
N HIS A 331 -1.70 -1.18 10.87
CA HIS A 331 -1.77 0.28 10.88
C HIS A 331 -1.82 0.79 9.43
N SER A 332 -2.92 0.50 8.76
CA SER A 332 -3.17 0.85 7.36
C SER A 332 -3.10 2.34 7.01
N THR A 333 -3.28 3.21 8.00
CA THR A 333 -3.10 4.66 7.83
C THR A 333 -1.66 5.11 8.06
N TRP A 334 -0.77 4.24 8.53
CA TRP A 334 0.62 4.59 8.85
C TRP A 334 1.55 4.25 7.71
N ASP A 335 2.03 5.28 7.02
CA ASP A 335 2.76 5.14 5.78
C ASP A 335 3.99 4.22 5.88
N ALA A 336 4.83 4.47 6.88
CA ALA A 336 6.07 3.72 7.09
C ALA A 336 5.84 2.23 7.34
N THR A 337 4.69 1.86 7.91
CA THR A 337 4.39 0.45 8.24
C THR A 337 4.05 -0.37 7.00
N TRP A 338 3.53 0.26 5.94
CA TRP A 338 3.33 -0.43 4.66
C TRP A 338 4.65 -0.92 4.09
N GLU A 339 5.68 -0.08 4.11
CA GLU A 339 6.99 -0.54 3.65
C GLU A 339 7.61 -1.54 4.61
N GLU A 340 7.89 -1.09 5.83
CA GLU A 340 8.72 -1.83 6.80
C GLU A 340 8.14 -3.21 7.15
N ARG A 341 6.80 -3.31 7.22
CA ARG A 341 6.10 -4.47 7.77
C ARG A 341 5.36 -5.27 6.72
N TYR A 342 4.85 -4.63 5.67
CA TYR A 342 4.03 -5.30 4.67
C TYR A 342 4.77 -5.59 3.36
N PHE A 343 5.45 -4.62 2.73
CA PHE A 343 6.12 -4.80 1.43
C PHE A 343 7.53 -5.37 1.55
N THR A 344 8.41 -4.80 2.37
CA THR A 344 9.80 -5.25 2.49
C THR A 344 9.92 -6.77 2.70
N PRO A 345 9.09 -7.44 3.53
CA PRO A 345 9.25 -8.88 3.79
C PRO A 345 8.85 -9.78 2.63
N VAL A 346 8.12 -9.26 1.63
CA VAL A 346 7.46 -10.08 0.59
C VAL A 346 7.58 -9.48 -0.81
N GLY A 347 8.41 -8.46 -1.00
CA GLY A 347 8.50 -7.73 -2.27
C GLY A 347 8.65 -8.66 -3.47
N GLY A 348 9.49 -9.69 -3.39
CA GLY A 348 9.69 -10.62 -4.50
C GLY A 348 8.47 -11.50 -4.82
N LEU A 349 7.58 -11.74 -3.84
CA LEU A 349 6.28 -12.36 -4.13
C LEU A 349 5.43 -11.40 -4.99
N PHE A 350 5.26 -10.15 -4.55
CA PHE A 350 4.42 -9.18 -5.26
C PHE A 350 4.99 -8.75 -6.62
N ALA A 351 6.31 -8.78 -6.78
CA ALA A 351 6.98 -8.47 -8.04
C ALA A 351 6.98 -9.64 -9.04
N SER A 352 6.53 -10.84 -8.67
CA SER A 352 6.60 -12.01 -9.55
C SER A 352 5.28 -12.79 -9.66
N VAL A 353 4.37 -12.61 -8.71
CA VAL A 353 3.07 -13.30 -8.68
C VAL A 353 1.93 -12.28 -8.71
N PRO A 354 1.08 -12.30 -9.76
CA PRO A 354 -0.09 -11.45 -9.84
C PRO A 354 -1.01 -11.62 -8.62
N THR A 355 -1.58 -10.50 -8.15
CA THR A 355 -2.34 -10.43 -6.90
C THR A 355 -3.71 -9.83 -7.15
N LEU A 356 -4.77 -10.61 -6.90
CA LEU A 356 -6.13 -10.08 -6.77
C LEU A 356 -6.34 -9.63 -5.33
N PHE A 357 -6.83 -8.41 -5.13
CA PHE A 357 -7.03 -7.83 -3.80
C PHE A 357 -8.46 -7.40 -3.60
N THR A 358 -8.99 -7.73 -2.43
CA THR A 358 -10.28 -7.27 -1.93
C THR A 358 -10.02 -6.54 -0.62
N PRO A 359 -10.23 -5.22 -0.56
CA PRO A 359 -10.03 -4.45 0.67
C PRO A 359 -11.01 -4.92 1.76
N ALA A 360 -10.56 -4.89 3.00
CA ALA A 360 -11.43 -5.16 4.14
C ALA A 360 -11.01 -4.37 5.38
N GLY A 361 -12.00 -3.97 6.19
CA GLY A 361 -11.80 -3.47 7.53
C GLY A 361 -10.79 -2.34 7.60
N ARG A 362 -9.58 -2.67 8.08
CA ARG A 362 -8.50 -1.69 8.27
C ARG A 362 -7.98 -1.14 6.94
N ASP A 363 -8.08 -1.88 5.85
CA ASP A 363 -7.59 -1.41 4.55
C ASP A 363 -8.33 -0.15 4.05
N VAL A 364 -9.60 -0.02 4.43
CA VAL A 364 -10.50 1.03 3.95
C VAL A 364 -9.95 2.41 4.34
N GLY A 365 -9.69 3.24 3.33
CA GLY A 365 -9.14 4.59 3.51
C GLY A 365 -7.63 4.63 3.77
N GLY A 366 -6.93 3.50 3.71
CA GLY A 366 -5.47 3.43 3.80
C GLY A 366 -4.76 3.47 2.45
N ALA A 367 -3.42 3.52 2.50
CA ALA A 367 -2.53 3.56 1.33
C ALA A 367 -2.68 2.37 0.37
N VAL A 368 -3.25 1.27 0.84
CA VAL A 368 -3.38 0.02 0.09
C VAL A 368 -4.23 0.19 -1.16
N HIS A 369 -5.24 1.07 -1.11
CA HIS A 369 -6.02 1.43 -2.28
C HIS A 369 -5.15 2.03 -3.38
N GLU A 370 -4.04 2.67 -3.01
CA GLU A 370 -3.05 3.24 -3.93
C GLU A 370 -2.10 2.22 -4.56
N LEU A 371 -1.87 1.11 -3.85
CA LEU A 371 -0.85 0.12 -4.17
C LEU A 371 -1.41 -1.14 -4.83
N HIS A 372 -2.68 -1.45 -4.61
CA HIS A 372 -3.32 -2.63 -5.18
C HIS A 372 -4.27 -2.24 -6.31
N VAL A 373 -3.89 -2.54 -7.55
CA VAL A 373 -4.77 -2.35 -8.71
C VAL A 373 -5.79 -3.48 -8.74
N THR A 374 -7.04 -3.18 -8.40
CA THR A 374 -8.14 -4.15 -8.44
C THR A 374 -8.67 -4.34 -9.86
N PRO A 375 -9.39 -5.43 -10.15
CA PRO A 375 -10.09 -5.60 -11.43
C PRO A 375 -11.30 -4.69 -11.67
N ALA A 376 -11.58 -3.74 -10.77
CA ALA A 376 -12.63 -2.75 -11.01
C ALA A 376 -12.28 -1.89 -12.24
N ILE A 377 -13.30 -1.30 -12.88
CA ILE A 377 -13.13 -0.49 -14.11
C ILE A 377 -12.11 0.64 -13.93
N ASP A 378 -12.09 1.26 -12.74
CA ASP A 378 -11.15 2.32 -12.39
C ASP A 378 -9.81 1.80 -11.85
N GLY A 379 -9.74 0.53 -11.45
CA GLY A 379 -8.60 -0.07 -10.74
C GLY A 379 -8.55 0.23 -9.24
N TYR A 380 -9.58 0.87 -8.66
CA TYR A 380 -9.68 1.27 -7.24
C TYR A 380 -10.89 0.66 -6.53
N GLY A 381 -11.86 0.14 -7.30
CA GLY A 381 -13.13 -0.34 -6.76
C GLY A 381 -12.95 -1.40 -5.67
N HIS A 382 -13.78 -1.24 -4.63
CA HIS A 382 -13.90 -2.14 -3.48
C HIS A 382 -14.67 -3.42 -3.81
N THR A 383 -15.44 -3.38 -4.90
CA THR A 383 -16.21 -4.48 -5.45
C THR A 383 -15.82 -4.69 -6.91
N TRP A 384 -15.56 -5.94 -7.29
CA TRP A 384 -15.16 -6.28 -8.66
C TRP A 384 -15.50 -7.73 -8.98
N ALA A 385 -15.64 -8.07 -10.26
CA ALA A 385 -15.81 -9.43 -10.74
C ALA A 385 -14.85 -9.69 -11.90
N LYS A 386 -14.21 -10.85 -11.90
CA LYS A 386 -13.19 -11.19 -12.88
C LYS A 386 -13.21 -12.67 -13.26
N PRO A 387 -13.38 -13.00 -14.56
CA PRO A 387 -13.17 -14.34 -15.06
C PRO A 387 -11.66 -14.62 -15.24
N ILE A 388 -11.23 -15.81 -14.83
CA ILE A 388 -9.91 -16.39 -15.11
C ILE A 388 -10.16 -17.86 -15.49
N GLY A 389 -10.16 -18.13 -16.79
CA GLY A 389 -10.47 -19.44 -17.35
C GLY A 389 -11.81 -19.99 -16.86
N PRO A 390 -11.86 -21.20 -16.26
CA PRO A 390 -13.10 -21.82 -15.81
C PRO A 390 -13.57 -21.29 -14.46
N VAL A 391 -12.98 -20.20 -13.94
CA VAL A 391 -13.23 -19.66 -12.61
C VAL A 391 -13.64 -18.19 -12.69
N ARG A 392 -14.67 -17.80 -11.95
CA ARG A 392 -14.99 -16.38 -11.67
C ARG A 392 -14.65 -16.05 -10.22
N PHE A 393 -13.88 -14.97 -10.03
CA PHE A 393 -13.64 -14.37 -8.73
C PHE A 393 -14.49 -13.11 -8.60
N ILE A 394 -15.15 -12.93 -7.47
CA ILE A 394 -15.94 -11.74 -7.15
C ILE A 394 -15.43 -11.18 -5.82
N GLY A 395 -14.73 -10.05 -5.84
CA GLY A 395 -14.30 -9.36 -4.63
C GLY A 395 -15.42 -8.46 -4.09
N ILE A 396 -15.70 -8.57 -2.79
CA ILE A 396 -16.64 -7.70 -2.09
C ILE A 396 -16.07 -7.12 -0.79
N ASP A 397 -16.33 -5.84 -0.54
CA ASP A 397 -16.07 -5.23 0.76
C ASP A 397 -17.22 -5.56 1.72
N GLY A 398 -16.96 -6.48 2.65
CA GLY A 398 -17.94 -6.91 3.64
C GLY A 398 -18.30 -5.84 4.68
N SER A 399 -17.64 -4.67 4.67
CA SER A 399 -18.03 -3.53 5.52
C SER A 399 -19.18 -2.70 4.93
N PHE A 400 -19.48 -2.86 3.63
CA PHE A 400 -20.59 -2.17 2.97
C PHE A 400 -21.95 -2.72 3.41
N VAL A 401 -23.01 -1.96 3.11
CA VAL A 401 -24.39 -2.41 3.30
C VAL A 401 -24.76 -3.35 2.15
N TRP A 402 -25.23 -4.54 2.48
CA TRP A 402 -25.60 -5.59 1.53
C TRP A 402 -27.06 -6.03 1.70
N ALA A 403 -27.93 -5.17 2.25
CA ALA A 403 -29.34 -5.46 2.44
C ALA A 403 -30.06 -5.73 1.11
N VAL A 404 -31.08 -6.60 1.12
CA VAL A 404 -31.92 -6.85 -0.07
C VAL A 404 -32.54 -5.54 -0.55
N GLY A 405 -32.35 -5.23 -1.84
CA GLY A 405 -32.79 -3.98 -2.46
C GLY A 405 -31.75 -2.85 -2.44
N ASP A 406 -30.63 -3.01 -1.73
CA ASP A 406 -29.49 -2.09 -1.82
C ASP A 406 -28.73 -2.26 -3.15
N GLN A 407 -28.07 -1.19 -3.60
CA GLN A 407 -27.27 -1.20 -4.83
C GLN A 407 -26.18 -2.27 -4.83
N ASN A 408 -25.52 -2.52 -3.70
CA ASN A 408 -24.44 -3.51 -3.62
C ASN A 408 -25.03 -4.92 -3.78
N TYR A 409 -26.14 -5.21 -3.07
CA TYR A 409 -26.84 -6.49 -3.21
C TYR A 409 -27.26 -6.74 -4.66
N ALA A 410 -27.89 -5.75 -5.30
CA ALA A 410 -28.32 -5.85 -6.70
C ALA A 410 -27.14 -6.09 -7.64
N TRP A 411 -26.02 -5.38 -7.43
CA TRP A 411 -24.79 -5.58 -8.20
C TRP A 411 -24.24 -7.01 -8.05
N LEU A 412 -24.14 -7.54 -6.82
CA LEU A 412 -23.63 -8.89 -6.61
C LEU A 412 -24.58 -9.94 -7.19
N GLU A 413 -25.89 -9.77 -7.05
CA GLU A 413 -26.87 -10.65 -7.67
C GLU A 413 -26.73 -10.66 -9.20
N GLU A 414 -26.50 -9.52 -9.83
CA GLU A 414 -26.21 -9.41 -11.26
C GLU A 414 -24.93 -10.17 -11.65
N GLN A 415 -23.83 -9.97 -10.91
CA GLN A 415 -22.55 -10.64 -11.21
C GLN A 415 -22.65 -12.16 -11.06
N LEU A 416 -23.43 -12.64 -10.08
CA LEU A 416 -23.70 -14.06 -9.86
C LEU A 416 -24.61 -14.64 -10.94
N ALA A 417 -25.67 -13.93 -11.33
CA ALA A 417 -26.58 -14.36 -12.39
C ALA A 417 -25.89 -14.41 -13.76
N ALA A 418 -24.94 -13.51 -14.00
CA ALA A 418 -24.15 -13.46 -15.23
C ALA A 418 -22.99 -14.48 -15.27
N ALA A 419 -22.76 -15.24 -14.19
CA ALA A 419 -21.66 -16.20 -14.12
C ALA A 419 -21.95 -17.41 -15.00
N LYS A 420 -20.97 -17.76 -15.84
CA LYS A 420 -21.00 -18.92 -16.74
C LYS A 420 -19.86 -19.90 -16.45
N GLU A 421 -18.95 -19.49 -15.59
CA GLU A 421 -17.75 -20.21 -15.21
C GLU A 421 -18.10 -21.41 -14.33
N LYS A 422 -17.31 -22.47 -14.43
CA LYS A 422 -17.55 -23.73 -13.70
C LYS A 422 -17.46 -23.54 -12.20
N PHE A 423 -16.57 -22.67 -11.75
CA PHE A 423 -16.38 -22.35 -10.34
C PHE A 423 -16.57 -20.85 -10.13
N VAL A 424 -17.32 -20.48 -9.10
CA VAL A 424 -17.50 -19.09 -8.69
C VAL A 424 -17.01 -18.97 -7.25
N PHE A 425 -16.07 -18.05 -7.00
CA PHE A 425 -15.56 -17.73 -5.67
C PHE A 425 -15.90 -16.29 -5.32
N VAL A 426 -16.43 -16.08 -4.12
CA VAL A 426 -16.69 -14.73 -3.58
C VAL A 426 -15.64 -14.44 -2.51
N LEU A 427 -14.84 -13.40 -2.70
CA LEU A 427 -13.76 -13.01 -1.80
C LEU A 427 -14.26 -11.92 -0.84
N CYS A 428 -14.11 -12.14 0.46
CA CYS A 428 -14.49 -11.16 1.48
C CYS A 428 -13.58 -11.27 2.71
N GLY A 429 -13.18 -10.14 3.28
CA GLY A 429 -12.37 -10.14 4.51
C GLY A 429 -13.14 -10.42 5.80
N PHE A 430 -14.47 -10.50 5.74
CA PHE A 430 -15.34 -10.81 6.88
C PHE A 430 -16.04 -12.15 6.65
N PRO A 431 -15.58 -13.25 7.29
CA PRO A 431 -16.14 -14.57 7.03
C PRO A 431 -17.57 -14.68 7.57
N ALA A 432 -18.50 -15.28 6.82
CA ALA A 432 -19.87 -15.53 7.32
C ALA A 432 -19.90 -16.52 8.50
N TYR A 433 -18.92 -17.44 8.55
CA TYR A 433 -18.77 -18.44 9.60
C TYR A 433 -17.31 -18.52 10.04
N ALA A 434 -17.05 -18.44 11.35
CA ALA A 434 -15.71 -18.58 11.92
C ALA A 434 -15.76 -19.25 13.29
N SER A 435 -14.71 -19.99 13.65
CA SER A 435 -14.56 -20.65 14.95
C SER A 435 -13.62 -19.90 15.91
N GLY A 436 -12.98 -18.82 15.45
CA GLY A 436 -12.05 -18.01 16.24
C GLY A 436 -12.73 -17.10 17.26
N GLY A 437 -11.96 -16.52 18.19
CA GLY A 437 -12.50 -15.67 19.25
C GLY A 437 -13.33 -14.47 18.77
N HIS A 438 -13.13 -14.02 17.54
CA HIS A 438 -13.91 -12.93 16.92
C HIS A 438 -15.33 -13.34 16.53
N SER A 439 -15.63 -14.63 16.33
CA SER A 439 -17.00 -15.08 16.04
C SER A 439 -17.92 -15.09 17.26
N LYS A 440 -17.35 -14.99 18.48
CA LYS A 440 -18.11 -14.91 19.73
C LYS A 440 -18.76 -13.53 19.95
N ARG A 441 -18.39 -12.53 19.15
CA ARG A 441 -18.96 -11.18 19.18
C ARG A 441 -19.63 -10.95 17.84
N PRO A 442 -20.95 -11.17 17.70
CA PRO A 442 -21.62 -10.94 16.43
C PRO A 442 -21.49 -9.46 16.08
N SER A 443 -20.62 -9.15 15.13
CA SER A 443 -20.63 -7.83 14.49
C SER A 443 -21.74 -7.80 13.45
N GLN A 444 -22.28 -6.62 13.17
CA GLN A 444 -23.28 -6.43 12.12
C GLN A 444 -22.80 -6.98 10.75
N TRP A 445 -21.50 -6.91 10.48
CA TRP A 445 -20.90 -7.42 9.24
C TRP A 445 -20.98 -8.95 9.14
N LEU A 446 -20.71 -9.67 10.24
CA LEU A 446 -20.84 -11.14 10.28
C LEU A 446 -22.30 -11.56 10.09
N ALA A 447 -23.22 -10.86 10.77
CA ALA A 447 -24.66 -11.14 10.65
C ALA A 447 -25.15 -10.94 9.21
N GLN A 448 -24.80 -9.80 8.58
CA GLN A 448 -25.19 -9.51 7.20
C GLN A 448 -24.60 -10.54 6.21
N ASN A 449 -23.33 -10.92 6.37
CA ASN A 449 -22.72 -11.92 5.50
C ASN A 449 -23.43 -13.28 5.63
N ARG A 450 -23.79 -13.69 6.85
CA ARG A 450 -24.50 -14.94 7.12
C ARG A 450 -25.97 -14.92 6.67
N GLU A 451 -26.68 -13.84 6.92
CA GLU A 451 -28.14 -13.77 6.81
C GLU A 451 -28.61 -13.20 5.48
N VAL A 452 -27.75 -12.47 4.76
CA VAL A 452 -28.10 -11.86 3.47
C VAL A 452 -27.22 -12.39 2.34
N ILE A 453 -25.90 -12.34 2.50
CA ILE A 453 -24.97 -12.74 1.43
C ILE A 453 -25.01 -14.26 1.21
N MET A 454 -24.82 -15.07 2.25
CA MET A 454 -24.79 -16.53 2.10
C MET A 454 -26.06 -17.13 1.45
N PRO A 455 -27.30 -16.71 1.77
CA PRO A 455 -28.48 -17.14 1.04
C PRO A 455 -28.44 -16.81 -0.46
N LEU A 456 -27.98 -15.60 -0.82
CA LEU A 456 -27.78 -15.20 -2.21
C LEU A 456 -26.73 -16.09 -2.89
N LEU A 457 -25.60 -16.35 -2.23
CA LEU A 457 -24.56 -17.24 -2.77
C LEU A 457 -25.09 -18.67 -2.97
N GLY A 458 -25.93 -19.15 -2.06
CA GLY A 458 -26.62 -20.44 -2.16
C GLY A 458 -27.58 -20.53 -3.35
N LYS A 459 -28.37 -19.46 -3.60
CA LYS A 459 -29.27 -19.35 -4.76
C LYS A 459 -28.53 -19.56 -6.08
N TYR A 460 -27.32 -19.01 -6.20
CA TYR A 460 -26.49 -19.08 -7.42
C TYR A 460 -25.42 -20.19 -7.39
N ARG A 461 -25.43 -21.07 -6.38
CA ARG A 461 -24.51 -22.21 -6.25
C ARG A 461 -23.03 -21.83 -6.31
N VAL A 462 -22.67 -20.75 -5.62
CA VAL A 462 -21.26 -20.33 -5.47
C VAL A 462 -20.44 -21.47 -4.86
N SER A 463 -19.23 -21.69 -5.40
CA SER A 463 -18.35 -22.79 -5.01
C SER A 463 -17.81 -22.64 -3.59
N ALA A 464 -17.34 -21.44 -3.26
CA ALA A 464 -16.89 -21.08 -1.91
C ALA A 464 -16.86 -19.56 -1.73
N MET A 465 -16.87 -19.14 -0.46
CA MET A 465 -16.62 -17.79 0.00
C MET A 465 -15.43 -17.80 0.97
#